data_AF-A0A0D2LJN6-F1
#
_entry.id   AF-A0A0D2LJN6-F1
#
_cell.length_a   1.000
_cell.length_b   1.000
_cell.length_c   1.000
_cell.angle_alpha   90.00
_cell.angle_beta   90.00
_cell.angle_gamma   90.00
#
_symmetry.space_group_name_H-M   'P 1'
#
loop_
_entity.id
_entity.type
_entity.pdbx_description
1 polymer ?
#
loop_
_entity_poly.entity_id
_entity_poly.type
_entity_poly.pdbx_seq_one_letter_code
_entity_poly.pdbx_strand_id
1 'polypeptide(L)'
;MCARAAVRLYGNANVQTKRLFQRLKIRSTPAFLLFRGGELVGQGSGANKERLEELLRSHMTPSELVGKEPLYMEAGAAASA
;
A
#
# COMPACT_ATOMS: atom_id res chain seq x y z
N MET A 1 1.98 6.62 -21.42
CA MET A 1 2.82 5.92 -20.43
C MET A 1 2.44 6.43 -19.04
N CYS A 2 1.84 5.60 -18.19
CA CYS A 2 1.58 5.99 -16.79
C CYS A 2 2.83 5.67 -15.97
N ALA A 3 3.51 6.70 -15.47
CA ALA A 3 4.63 6.53 -14.55
C ALA A 3 4.14 5.87 -13.26
N ARG A 4 4.73 4.73 -12.89
CA ARG A 4 4.50 4.09 -11.59
C ARG A 4 5.39 4.82 -10.58
N ALA A 5 4.80 5.69 -9.76
CA ALA A 5 5.52 6.46 -8.76
C ALA A 5 5.03 6.12 -7.36
N ALA A 6 5.96 5.77 -6.46
CA ALA A 6 5.70 5.73 -5.04
C ALA A 6 5.92 7.13 -4.45
N VAL A 7 4.85 7.76 -4.00
CA VAL A 7 4.92 9.09 -3.37
C VAL A 7 4.99 8.94 -1.85
N ARG A 8 6.02 9.53 -1.24
CA ARG A 8 6.18 9.57 0.21
C ARG A 8 5.78 10.94 0.74
N LEU A 9 4.89 10.95 1.73
CA LEU A 9 4.42 12.17 2.36
C LEU A 9 4.55 12.06 3.88
N TYR A 10 4.94 13.15 4.51
CA TYR A 10 4.99 13.27 5.97
C TYR A 10 3.80 14.14 6.40
N GLY A 11 2.86 13.57 7.15
CA GLY A 11 1.62 14.26 7.51
C GLY A 11 1.82 15.59 8.23
N ASN A 12 2.89 15.69 9.03
CA ASN A 12 3.24 16.90 9.79
C ASN A 12 4.18 17.87 9.05
N ALA A 13 4.51 17.66 7.77
CA ALA A 13 5.47 18.51 7.06
C ALA A 13 5.00 19.96 6.90
N ASN A 14 3.72 20.17 6.59
CA ASN A 14 3.12 21.51 6.51
C ASN A 14 1.58 21.44 6.68
N VAL A 15 0.92 22.59 6.64
CA VAL A 15 -0.55 22.68 6.79
C VAL A 15 -1.29 21.90 5.70
N GLN A 16 -0.75 21.86 4.47
CA GLN A 16 -1.37 21.16 3.36
C GLN A 16 -1.32 19.64 3.56
N THR A 17 -0.19 19.09 3.99
CA THR A 17 -0.07 17.65 4.28
C THR A 17 -0.92 17.23 5.47
N LYS A 18 -1.07 18.09 6.49
CA LYS A 18 -1.98 17.84 7.63
C LYS A 18 -3.43 17.70 7.16
N ARG A 19 -3.90 18.68 6.36
CA ARG A 19 -5.25 18.66 5.78
C ARG A 19 -5.45 17.44 4.89
N LEU A 20 -4.44 17.07 4.10
CA LEU A 20 -4.49 15.88 3.25
C LEU A 20 -4.64 14.60 4.08
N PHE A 21 -3.84 14.42 5.14
CA PHE A 21 -3.93 13.24 6.02
C PHE A 21 -5.29 13.14 6.71
N GLN A 22 -5.87 14.27 7.13
CA GLN A 22 -7.22 14.32 7.69
C GLN A 22 -8.28 13.92 6.65
N ARG A 23 -8.20 14.44 5.42
CA ARG A 23 -9.11 14.11 4.32
C ARG A 23 -9.05 12.62 3.93
N LEU A 24 -7.84 12.06 3.91
CA LEU A 24 -7.59 10.64 3.65
C LEU A 24 -7.83 9.75 4.89
N LYS A 25 -8.31 10.32 5.99
CA LYS A 25 -8.63 9.63 7.26
C LYS A 25 -7.48 8.76 7.78
N ILE A 26 -6.24 9.20 7.62
CA ILE A 26 -5.06 8.48 8.13
C ILE A 26 -5.04 8.59 9.66
N ARG A 27 -5.13 7.45 10.36
CA ARG A 27 -5.17 7.37 11.84
C ARG A 27 -3.89 6.85 12.48
N SER A 28 -3.11 6.07 11.74
CA SER A 28 -1.87 5.44 12.19
C SER A 28 -0.81 5.52 11.09
N THR A 29 0.46 5.39 11.47
CA THR A 29 1.60 5.41 10.53
C THR A 29 2.54 4.23 10.82
N PRO A 30 3.20 3.64 9.80
CA PRO A 30 3.09 3.97 8.38
C PRO A 30 1.70 3.60 7.82
N ALA A 31 1.23 4.38 6.84
CA ALA A 31 0.00 4.13 6.10
C ALA A 31 0.32 4.09 4.60
N PHE A 32 -0.23 3.08 3.92
CA PHE A 32 -0.05 2.82 2.51
C PHE A 32 -1.40 2.99 1.83
N LEU A 33 -1.46 3.86 0.83
CA LEU A 33 -2.67 4.15 0.06
C LEU A 33 -2.38 3.88 -1.41
N LEU A 34 -3.22 3.07 -2.04
CA LEU A 34 -3.06 2.62 -3.41
C LEU A 34 -4.07 3.37 -4.27
N PHE A 35 -3.60 4.06 -5.30
CA PHE A 35 -4.44 4.83 -6.20
C PHE A 35 -4.35 4.30 -7.64
N ARG A 36 -5.50 4.22 -8.33
CA ARG A 36 -5.57 3.92 -9.76
C ARG A 36 -6.61 4.82 -10.41
N GLY A 37 -6.22 5.50 -11.49
CA GLY A 37 -7.13 6.42 -12.19
C GLY A 37 -7.61 7.60 -11.34
N GLY A 38 -6.85 8.00 -10.32
CA GLY A 38 -7.23 9.05 -9.36
C GLY A 38 -8.05 8.56 -8.16
N GLU A 39 -8.53 7.31 -8.19
CA GLU A 39 -9.36 6.73 -7.13
C GLU A 39 -8.54 5.91 -6.14
N LEU A 40 -8.93 5.96 -4.86
CA LEU A 40 -8.34 5.12 -3.80
C LEU A 40 -8.92 3.70 -3.92
N VAL A 41 -8.07 2.74 -4.32
CA VAL A 41 -8.49 1.35 -4.53
C VAL A 41 -8.14 0.44 -3.36
N GLY A 42 -7.11 0.79 -2.58
CA GLY A 42 -6.68 0.00 -1.43
C GLY A 42 -5.99 0.84 -0.37
N GLN A 43 -6.05 0.39 0.88
CA GLN A 43 -5.41 1.04 2.01
C GLN A 43 -4.93 0.00 3.05
N GLY A 44 -3.76 0.24 3.62
CA GLY A 44 -3.20 -0.54 4.73
C GLY A 44 -2.42 0.35 5.69
N SER A 45 -2.21 -0.11 6.91
CA SER A 45 -1.40 0.60 7.90
C SER A 45 -0.59 -0.37 8.77
N GLY A 46 0.48 0.12 9.37
CA GLY A 46 1.39 -0.67 10.20
C GLY A 46 2.55 -1.25 9.39
N ALA A 47 3.51 -1.85 10.10
CA ALA A 47 4.78 -2.32 9.54
C ALA A 47 4.79 -3.84 9.30
N ASN A 48 3.74 -4.38 8.67
CA ASN A 48 3.68 -5.78 8.24
C ASN A 48 3.94 -5.84 6.72
N LYS A 49 5.02 -6.52 6.32
CA LYS A 49 5.54 -6.47 4.94
C LYS A 49 4.79 -7.44 4.03
N GLU A 50 4.43 -8.59 4.58
CA GLU A 50 3.67 -9.67 3.94
C GLU A 50 2.29 -9.14 3.53
N ARG A 51 1.56 -8.55 4.49
CA ARG A 51 0.24 -7.95 4.26
C ARG A 51 0.29 -6.77 3.29
N LEU A 52 1.38 -5.99 3.30
CA LEU A 52 1.55 -4.90 2.35
C LEU A 52 1.77 -5.46 0.93
N GLU A 53 2.59 -6.49 0.77
CA GLU A 53 2.79 -7.12 -0.53
C GLU A 53 1.50 -7.73 -1.06
N GLU A 54 0.76 -8.45 -0.22
CA GLU A 54 -0.55 -9.02 -0.57
C GLU A 54 -1.54 -7.93 -1.02
N LEU A 55 -1.60 -6.81 -0.29
CA LEU A 55 -2.42 -5.66 -0.66
C LEU A 55 -2.03 -5.07 -2.01
N LEU A 56 -0.73 -4.96 -2.31
CA LEU A 56 -0.25 -4.47 -3.60
C LEU A 56 -0.63 -5.43 -4.73
N ARG A 57 -0.34 -6.72 -4.56
CA ARG A 57 -0.59 -7.76 -5.57
C ARG A 57 -2.07 -7.91 -5.89
N SER A 58 -2.95 -7.91 -4.89
CA SER A 58 -4.41 -8.00 -5.08
C SER A 58 -4.98 -6.87 -5.94
N HIS A 59 -4.28 -5.74 -6.05
CA HIS A 59 -4.69 -4.60 -6.86
C HIS A 59 -3.92 -4.48 -8.19
N MET A 60 -2.95 -5.34 -8.50
CA MET A 60 -2.20 -5.32 -9.76
C MET A 60 -2.89 -6.16 -10.84
N THR A 61 -2.82 -5.75 -12.11
CA THR A 61 -3.33 -6.59 -13.20
C THR A 61 -2.34 -7.69 -13.56
N PRO A 62 -2.76 -8.80 -14.22
CA PRO A 62 -1.86 -9.90 -14.58
C PRO A 62 -0.62 -9.45 -15.37
N SER A 63 -0.80 -8.52 -16.30
CA SER A 63 0.30 -7.91 -17.07
C SER A 63 1.28 -7.12 -16.20
N GLU A 64 0.84 -6.56 -15.07
CA GLU A 64 1.74 -5.87 -14.13
C GLU A 64 2.48 -6.84 -13.22
N LEU A 65 1.95 -8.04 -13.01
CA LEU A 65 2.58 -9.08 -12.19
C LEU A 65 3.68 -9.86 -12.94
N VAL A 66 3.73 -9.78 -14.28
CA VAL A 66 4.78 -10.44 -15.07
C VAL A 66 6.17 -10.01 -14.58
N GLY A 67 7.00 -10.99 -14.25
CA GLY A 67 8.37 -10.80 -13.73
C GLY A 67 8.44 -10.26 -12.31
N LYS A 68 7.34 -10.28 -11.55
CA LYS A 68 7.29 -9.90 -10.13
C LYS A 68 6.82 -11.08 -9.30
N GLU A 69 7.75 -11.98 -9.02
CA GLU A 69 7.50 -13.09 -8.10
C GLU A 69 7.29 -12.59 -6.66
N PRO A 70 6.46 -13.27 -5.84
CA PRO A 70 6.27 -12.91 -4.44
C PRO A 70 7.61 -12.76 -3.69
N LEU A 71 7.79 -11.65 -2.97
CA LEU A 71 8.99 -11.38 -2.18
C LEU A 71 8.92 -12.10 -0.84
N TYR A 72 7.74 -12.11 -0.24
CA TYR A 72 7.46 -12.80 1.01
C TYR A 72 6.55 -14.00 0.72
N MET A 73 7.06 -15.20 0.97
CA MET A 73 6.24 -16.40 1.01
C MET A 73 5.55 -16.47 2.37
N GLU A 74 4.28 -16.92 2.40
CA GLU A 74 3.57 -17.19 3.64
C GLU A 74 4.42 -18.10 4.54
N ALA A 75 4.82 -17.60 5.71
CA ALA A 75 5.38 -18.43 6.76
C ALA A 75 4.25 -19.22 7.44
N GLY A 76 3.78 -20.28 6.76
CA GLY A 76 2.94 -21.34 7.30
C GLY A 76 1.44 -21.01 7.42
N ALA A 77 0.57 -21.63 6.62
CA ALA A 77 0.05 -22.99 6.82
C ALA A 77 0.81 -23.93 7.81
N ALA A 78 1.30 -23.42 8.94
CA ALA A 78 2.01 -24.18 9.96
C ALA A 78 1.67 -23.66 11.36
N ALA A 79 0.37 -23.62 11.69
CA ALA A 79 -0.14 -23.69 13.06
C ALA A 79 -1.68 -23.77 13.06
N SER A 80 -2.21 -24.97 12.88
CA SER A 80 -3.43 -25.38 13.59
C SER A 80 -3.43 -26.89 13.67
N ALA A 81 -3.20 -27.35 14.90
CA ALA A 81 -3.27 -28.72 15.38
C ALA A 81 -4.68 -29.32 15.28
#